data_AF-A0A9N9B7W3-F1
#
_entry.id   AF-A0A9N9B7W3-F1
#
_cell.length_a   1.000
_cell.length_b   1.000
_cell.length_c   1.000
_cell.angle_alpha   90.00
_cell.angle_beta   90.00
_cell.angle_gamma   90.00
#
_symmetry.space_group_name_H-M   'P 1'
#
loop_
_entity.id
_entity.type
_entity.pdbx_description
1 polymer ?
#
loop_
_entity_poly.entity_id
_entity_poly.type
_entity_poly.pdbx_seq_one_letter_code
_entity_poly.pdbx_strand_id
1 'polypeptide(L)'
;MMTGWEDDAYGYHGDDGAKFHAFGRGTEFGPKFTTGDVIGCGINFFDGTAFYTKNGIHLGIAFRDVMGEFYPMIGLRSFLETVEANFGQDKFVFDIDKYAKELFKEANKQTDISSPIPNTP
;
A
#
# COMPACT_ATOMS: atom_id res chain seq x y z
N MET A 1 -0.44 20.56 3.96
CA MET A 1 0.11 19.52 4.85
C MET A 1 0.15 18.23 4.04
N MET A 2 1.24 17.47 4.11
CA MET A 2 1.47 16.32 3.22
C MET A 2 1.58 15.05 4.07
N THR A 3 0.95 13.96 3.62
CA THR A 3 0.98 12.63 4.24
C THR A 3 2.41 12.15 4.47
N GLY A 4 2.75 11.70 5.69
CA GLY A 4 4.04 11.09 6.00
C GLY A 4 5.00 11.92 6.86
N TRP A 5 4.53 13.04 7.43
CA TRP A 5 5.33 13.96 8.27
C TRP A 5 5.09 13.80 9.79
N GLU A 6 4.14 12.96 10.17
CA GLU A 6 3.81 12.63 11.56
C GLU A 6 4.19 11.16 11.82
N ASP A 7 4.43 10.80 13.09
CA ASP A 7 5.01 9.50 13.50
C ASP A 7 4.21 8.27 13.03
N ASP A 8 2.95 8.44 12.61
CA ASP A 8 2.07 7.36 12.13
C ASP A 8 1.49 7.58 10.72
N ALA A 9 2.09 8.48 9.93
CA ALA A 9 1.66 8.75 8.56
C ALA A 9 2.58 8.07 7.52
N TYR A 10 1.98 7.62 6.42
CA TYR A 10 2.66 6.95 5.31
C TYR A 10 2.27 7.61 3.99
N GLY A 11 3.25 8.01 3.19
CA GLY A 11 3.01 8.78 1.97
C GLY A 11 3.86 8.33 0.78
N TYR A 12 3.33 8.52 -0.42
CA TYR A 12 4.04 8.36 -1.70
C TYR A 12 3.74 9.58 -2.57
N HIS A 13 4.78 10.30 -2.99
CA HIS A 13 4.63 11.61 -3.61
C HIS A 13 4.82 11.56 -5.13
N GLY A 14 4.02 12.37 -5.84
CA GLY A 14 3.97 12.36 -7.30
C GLY A 14 5.12 13.11 -7.96
N ASP A 15 5.66 14.15 -7.32
CA ASP A 15 6.67 15.03 -7.91
C ASP A 15 8.08 14.43 -7.91
N ASP A 16 8.39 13.55 -6.96
CA ASP A 16 9.69 12.87 -6.84
C ASP A 16 9.63 11.34 -6.93
N GLY A 17 8.46 10.72 -6.73
CA GLY A 17 8.31 9.26 -6.69
C GLY A 17 8.83 8.65 -5.37
N ALA A 18 9.10 9.46 -4.36
CA ALA A 18 9.64 9.01 -3.08
C ALA A 18 8.52 8.63 -2.10
N LYS A 19 8.86 7.74 -1.17
CA LYS A 19 8.01 7.36 -0.03
C LYS A 19 8.45 8.07 1.25
N PHE A 20 7.49 8.43 2.09
CA PHE A 20 7.66 9.24 3.29
C PHE A 20 7.01 8.58 4.50
N HIS A 21 7.73 8.57 5.61
CA HIS A 21 7.24 8.13 6.92
C HIS A 21 8.01 8.87 8.03
N ALA A 22 7.28 9.44 8.99
CA ALA A 22 7.73 10.13 10.22
C ALA A 22 8.66 11.36 10.08
N PHE A 23 9.68 11.37 9.20
CA PHE A 23 10.79 12.34 9.28
C PHE A 23 10.89 13.35 8.14
N GLY A 24 9.84 13.52 7.33
CA GLY A 24 9.78 14.53 6.26
C GLY A 24 10.82 14.39 5.13
N ARG A 25 11.73 13.41 5.23
CA ARG A 25 12.74 13.07 4.21
C ARG A 25 12.30 11.83 3.44
N GLY A 26 12.02 12.03 2.15
CA GLY A 26 11.64 10.95 1.25
C GLY A 26 12.78 9.98 0.97
N THR A 27 12.43 8.71 0.76
CA THR A 27 13.34 7.69 0.23
C THR A 27 12.87 7.23 -1.14
N GLU A 28 13.80 6.84 -2.02
CA GLU A 28 13.46 6.30 -3.33
C GLU A 28 12.52 5.08 -3.19
N PHE A 29 11.51 5.02 -4.06
CA PHE A 29 10.52 3.95 -4.03
C PHE A 29 9.98 3.62 -5.41
N GLY A 30 9.30 4.57 -6.06
CA GLY A 30 8.56 4.31 -7.28
C GLY A 30 8.78 5.39 -8.33
N PRO A 31 8.16 5.23 -9.52
CA PRO A 31 8.18 6.28 -10.53
C PRO A 31 7.41 7.51 -10.06
N LYS A 32 7.62 8.65 -10.70
CA LYS A 32 6.73 9.81 -10.56
C LYS A 32 5.34 9.50 -11.13
N PHE A 33 4.34 10.27 -10.74
CA PHE A 33 3.00 10.16 -11.30
C PHE A 33 2.36 11.54 -11.53
N THR A 34 1.46 11.61 -12.49
CA THR A 34 0.88 12.88 -12.97
C THR A 34 -0.54 12.69 -13.50
N THR A 35 -1.09 13.71 -14.12
CA THR A 35 -2.43 13.71 -14.74
C THR A 35 -2.65 12.47 -15.59
N GLY A 36 -3.75 11.77 -15.31
CA GLY A 36 -4.16 10.54 -16.02
C GLY A 36 -3.62 9.24 -15.42
N ASP A 37 -2.65 9.30 -14.51
CA ASP A 37 -2.22 8.12 -13.76
C ASP A 37 -3.25 7.76 -12.67
N VAL A 38 -3.43 6.46 -12.45
CA VAL A 38 -4.21 5.92 -11.34
C VAL A 38 -3.26 5.30 -10.32
N ILE A 39 -3.26 5.83 -9.10
CA ILE A 39 -2.45 5.33 -7.99
C ILE A 39 -3.35 4.60 -6.98
N GLY A 40 -3.02 3.34 -6.72
CA GLY A 40 -3.64 2.57 -5.63
C GLY A 40 -2.74 2.55 -4.40
N CYS A 41 -3.34 2.49 -3.22
CA CYS A 41 -2.68 2.28 -1.93
C CYS A 41 -3.34 1.07 -1.25
N GLY A 42 -2.53 0.09 -0.84
CA GLY A 42 -3.00 -1.14 -0.21
C GLY A 42 -2.26 -1.42 1.09
N ILE A 43 -2.99 -1.93 2.08
CA ILE A 43 -2.43 -2.41 3.36
C ILE A 43 -2.73 -3.89 3.46
N ASN A 44 -1.69 -4.68 3.66
CA ASN A 44 -1.78 -6.08 3.99
C ASN A 44 -1.67 -6.24 5.52
N PHE A 45 -2.80 -6.41 6.18
CA PHE A 45 -2.85 -6.62 7.62
C PHE A 45 -2.36 -8.01 8.07
N PHE A 46 -2.20 -8.96 7.15
CA PHE A 46 -1.67 -10.29 7.50
C PHE A 46 -0.17 -10.25 7.82
N ASP A 47 0.61 -9.49 7.05
CA ASP A 47 2.07 -9.37 7.22
C ASP A 47 2.52 -7.96 7.63
N GLY A 48 1.60 -7.04 7.89
CA GLY A 48 1.88 -5.68 8.33
C GLY A 48 2.62 -4.85 7.28
N THR A 49 2.34 -5.04 6.00
CA THR A 49 2.98 -4.29 4.92
C THR A 49 2.01 -3.34 4.23
N ALA A 50 2.54 -2.25 3.67
CA ALA A 50 1.81 -1.38 2.77
C ALA A 50 2.52 -1.26 1.43
N PHE A 51 1.75 -1.15 0.36
CA PHE A 51 2.22 -1.06 -1.01
C PHE A 51 1.43 -0.03 -1.80
N TYR A 52 2.01 0.40 -2.93
CA TYR A 52 1.32 1.21 -3.91
C TYR A 52 1.24 0.49 -5.25
N THR A 53 0.30 0.94 -6.08
CA THR A 53 0.18 0.51 -7.47
C THR A 53 0.15 1.73 -8.38
N LYS A 54 0.66 1.59 -9.60
CA LYS A 54 0.51 2.60 -10.65
C LYS A 54 -0.12 1.95 -11.88
N ASN A 55 -1.26 2.46 -12.31
CA ASN A 55 -2.00 1.98 -13.48
C ASN A 55 -2.22 0.45 -13.45
N GLY A 56 -2.57 -0.07 -12.26
CA GLY A 56 -2.81 -1.49 -12.03
C GLY A 56 -1.57 -2.36 -11.84
N ILE A 57 -0.37 -1.77 -11.82
CA ILE A 57 0.89 -2.50 -11.62
C ILE A 57 1.37 -2.29 -10.18
N HIS A 58 1.63 -3.38 -9.46
CA HIS A 58 2.16 -3.36 -8.10
C HIS A 58 3.62 -2.86 -8.08
N LEU A 59 3.92 -1.84 -7.26
CA LEU A 59 5.24 -1.18 -7.22
C LEU A 59 6.22 -1.79 -6.19
N GLY A 60 5.76 -2.78 -5.43
CA GLY A 60 6.53 -3.41 -4.37
C GLY A 60 6.10 -2.90 -2.98
N ILE A 61 6.71 -3.46 -1.95
CA ILE A 61 6.43 -3.08 -0.56
C ILE A 61 7.06 -1.71 -0.29
N ALA A 62 6.23 -0.74 0.07
CA ALA A 62 6.65 0.60 0.45
C ALA A 62 7.06 0.63 1.92
N PHE A 63 6.23 0.04 2.79
CA PHE A 63 6.38 0.10 4.24
C PHE A 63 6.17 -1.27 4.87
N ARG A 64 6.83 -1.48 6.01
CA ARG A 64 6.71 -2.66 6.88
C ARG A 64 6.32 -2.18 8.27
N ASP A 65 5.91 -3.13 9.11
CA ASP A 65 5.47 -2.87 10.49
C ASP A 65 4.26 -1.91 10.55
N VAL A 66 3.42 -1.94 9.51
CA VAL A 66 2.20 -1.13 9.37
C VAL A 66 1.05 -1.84 10.10
N MET A 67 0.88 -1.52 11.37
CA MET A 67 -0.12 -2.13 12.26
C MET A 67 -1.00 -1.06 12.90
N GLY A 68 -2.29 -1.35 13.06
CA GLY A 68 -3.24 -0.46 13.73
C GLY A 68 -4.39 -0.01 12.83
N GLU A 69 -5.02 1.09 13.23
CA GLU A 69 -6.14 1.70 12.51
C GLU A 69 -5.63 2.84 11.64
N PHE A 70 -5.99 2.81 10.35
CA PHE A 70 -5.51 3.78 9.36
C PHE A 70 -6.67 4.41 8.61
N TYR A 71 -6.48 5.68 8.24
CA TYR A 71 -7.43 6.44 7.45
C TYR A 71 -6.79 6.84 6.12
N PRO A 72 -7.52 6.74 4.99
CA PRO A 72 -7.01 7.23 3.72
C PRO A 72 -6.83 8.75 3.77
N MET A 73 -5.69 9.24 3.31
CA MET A 73 -5.38 10.68 3.26
C MET A 73 -4.80 11.04 1.89
N ILE A 74 -5.20 12.19 1.37
CA ILE A 74 -4.66 12.78 0.15
C ILE A 74 -4.20 14.21 0.48
N GLY A 75 -2.94 14.51 0.21
CA GLY A 75 -2.36 15.84 0.38
C GLY A 75 -2.08 16.49 -0.97
N LEU A 76 -2.62 17.69 -1.19
CA LEU A 76 -2.35 18.51 -2.37
C LEU A 76 -1.52 19.74 -1.98
N ARG A 77 -0.66 20.22 -2.89
CA ARG A 77 0.22 21.37 -2.64
C ARG A 77 -0.07 22.54 -3.56
N SER A 78 -0.33 22.28 -4.84
CA SER A 78 -0.39 23.31 -5.87
C SER A 78 -1.83 23.69 -6.20
N PHE A 79 -2.02 24.93 -6.66
CA PHE A 79 -3.30 25.36 -7.20
C PHE A 79 -3.65 24.52 -8.44
N LEU A 80 -4.93 24.18 -8.62
CA LEU A 80 -5.47 23.34 -9.71
C LEU A 80 -5.15 21.83 -9.65
N GLU A 81 -4.47 21.34 -8.61
CA GLU A 81 -4.37 19.89 -8.42
C GLU A 81 -5.76 19.33 -8.07
N THR A 82 -6.21 18.34 -8.83
CA THR A 82 -7.48 17.65 -8.62
C THR A 82 -7.27 16.15 -8.64
N VAL A 83 -7.95 15.46 -7.73
CA VAL A 83 -7.92 14.00 -7.59
C VAL A 83 -9.33 13.48 -7.41
N GLU A 84 -9.57 12.28 -7.91
CA GLU A 84 -10.80 11.53 -7.67
C GLU A 84 -10.43 10.27 -6.88
N ALA A 85 -11.21 9.97 -5.84
CA ALA A 85 -10.98 8.83 -4.98
C ALA A 85 -12.04 7.75 -5.24
N ASN A 86 -11.59 6.54 -5.55
CA ASN A 86 -12.43 5.35 -5.58
C ASN A 86 -12.15 4.52 -4.33
N PHE A 87 -13.13 4.41 -3.44
CA PHE A 87 -13.13 3.58 -2.23
C PHE A 87 -13.93 2.28 -2.41
N GLY A 88 -14.16 1.86 -3.66
CA GLY A 88 -14.92 0.67 -4.04
C GLY A 88 -16.27 0.96 -4.70
N GLN A 89 -16.57 2.23 -5.01
CA GLN A 89 -17.75 2.62 -5.76
C GLN A 89 -17.68 2.13 -7.22
N ASP A 90 -16.46 2.03 -7.76
CA ASP A 90 -16.17 1.52 -9.11
C ASP A 90 -15.12 0.40 -9.05
N LYS A 91 -14.96 -0.34 -10.16
CA LYS A 91 -13.90 -1.34 -10.27
C LYS A 91 -12.52 -0.69 -10.17
N PHE A 92 -11.65 -1.29 -9.35
CA PHE A 92 -10.26 -0.88 -9.26
C PHE A 92 -9.49 -1.23 -10.55
N VAL A 93 -8.51 -0.39 -10.90
CA VAL A 93 -7.56 -0.68 -11.99
C VAL A 93 -6.61 -1.81 -11.61
N PHE A 94 -6.21 -1.89 -10.34
CA PHE A 94 -5.49 -3.03 -9.78
C PHE A 94 -6.45 -4.19 -9.49
N ASP A 95 -6.09 -5.41 -9.91
CA ASP A 95 -6.86 -6.62 -9.63
C ASP A 95 -6.67 -7.08 -8.17
N ILE A 96 -7.31 -6.34 -7.26
CA ILE A 96 -7.22 -6.55 -5.81
C ILE A 96 -7.80 -7.92 -5.40
N ASP A 97 -8.82 -8.40 -6.12
CA ASP A 97 -9.43 -9.70 -5.86
C ASP A 97 -8.46 -10.85 -6.15
N LYS A 98 -7.73 -10.78 -7.26
CA LYS A 98 -6.69 -11.76 -7.58
C LYS A 98 -5.56 -11.70 -6.56
N TYR A 99 -5.09 -10.50 -6.21
CA TYR A 99 -4.04 -10.32 -5.21
C TYR A 99 -4.44 -10.94 -3.86
N ALA A 100 -5.64 -10.64 -3.35
CA ALA A 100 -6.13 -11.19 -2.09
C ALA A 100 -6.25 -12.73 -2.14
N LYS A 101 -6.74 -13.30 -3.24
CA LYS A 101 -6.81 -14.76 -3.43
C LYS A 101 -5.43 -15.42 -3.39
N GLU A 102 -4.43 -14.81 -4.01
CA GLU A 102 -3.06 -15.32 -4.01
C GLU A 102 -2.44 -15.23 -2.60
N LEU A 103 -2.66 -14.11 -1.90
CA LEU A 103 -2.24 -13.90 -0.53
C LEU A 103 -2.80 -14.99 0.42
N PHE A 104 -4.12 -15.22 0.39
CA PHE A 104 -4.74 -16.23 1.27
C PHE A 104 -4.30 -17.65 0.94
N LYS A 105 -4.05 -17.97 -0.33
CA LYS A 105 -3.48 -19.27 -0.71
C LYS A 105 -2.10 -19.48 -0.11
N GLU A 106 -1.27 -18.45 -0.10
CA GLU A 106 0.08 -18.56 0.45
C GLU A 106 0.08 -18.64 1.99
N ALA A 107 -0.76 -17.84 2.64
CA ALA A 107 -0.98 -17.92 4.09
C ALA A 107 -1.40 -19.33 4.53
N ASN A 108 -2.35 -19.95 3.82
CA ASN A 108 -2.83 -21.30 4.14
C ASN A 108 -1.75 -22.39 3.98
N LYS A 109 -0.84 -22.25 3.03
CA LYS A 109 0.29 -23.21 2.91
C LYS A 109 1.24 -23.10 4.10
N GLN A 110 1.49 -21.89 4.59
CA GLN A 110 2.38 -21.69 5.74
C GLN A 110 1.79 -22.28 7.02
N THR A 111 0.47 -22.17 7.21
CA THR A 111 -0.20 -22.80 8.36
C THR A 111 -0.13 -24.32 8.31
N ASP A 112 -0.29 -24.93 7.12
CA ASP A 112 -0.19 -26.39 6.96
C ASP A 112 1.21 -26.92 7.28
N ILE A 113 2.27 -26.20 6.90
CA ILE A 113 3.66 -26.58 7.18
C ILE A 113 4.03 -26.40 8.67
N SER A 114 3.40 -25.44 9.36
CA SER A 114 3.62 -25.17 10.79
C SER A 114 2.80 -26.05 11.75
N SER A 115 1.95 -26.93 11.22
CA SER A 115 1.15 -27.84 12.04
C SER A 115 2.06 -28.78 12.84
N PRO A 116 1.85 -28.93 14.16
CA PRO A 116 2.74 -29.75 14.98
C PRO A 116 2.78 -31.18 14.45
N ILE A 117 3.98 -31.74 14.30
CA ILE A 117 4.19 -33.15 14.01
C ILE A 117 3.37 -33.93 15.06
N PRO A 118 2.43 -34.81 14.67
CA PRO A 118 1.71 -35.60 15.64
C PRO A 118 2.73 -36.40 16.44
N ASN A 119 2.76 -36.17 17.76
CA ASN A 119 3.56 -36.98 18.68
C ASN A 119 3.13 -38.44 18.49
N THR A 120 3.94 -39.23 17.79
CA THR A 120 3.78 -40.68 17.76
C THR A 120 4.08 -41.25 19.15
N PRO A 121 3.27 -42.20 19.64
CA PRO A 121 3.43 -42.80 20.96
C PRO A 121 4.75 -43.56 21.13
#